data_AF-A0A535JWQ7-F1
#
_entry.id   AF-A0A535JWQ7-F1
#
_cell.length_a   1.000
_cell.length_b   1.000
_cell.length_c   1.000
_cell.angle_alpha   90.00
_cell.angle_beta   90.00
_cell.angle_gamma   90.00
#
_symmetry.space_group_name_H-M   'P 1'
#
loop_
_entity.id
_entity.type
_entity.pdbx_description
1 polymer ?
#
loop_
_entity_poly.entity_id
_entity_poly.type
_entity_poly.pdbx_seq_one_letter_code
_entity_poly.pdbx_strand_id
1 'polypeptide(L)'
;MAERRSATVELREVTKRYGDTVAVDHLSFTAPAGRITVLIGPSGCGKTTSLRMVNRLIEPTAGQILIDGQNILDEDPTELRRRIGYVIQQVGLFPHRTIGENVATVPKLLAWPEARTRARVDELLSLIGFDAARMRDRYPAQLSGGERQRVGVARAMAAEPPLMLMDEPFGAVDPIVRDRLQNEFLELQRAQGITVIFVTHDIDEAIKLGDRVAIMRAGRLVQFAPPAELLAHPANDFVAQFVGSDRGLKRLALLTVGGAELDPPVDPSRLDGAPVLSPAMTLRDALSEMLVSETQVGMVRDGDRYLGVLTLSHIGRVLRTEDRK
;
A
#
# COMPACT_ATOMS: atom_id res chain seq x y z
N MET A 1 -23.48 -14.28 -10.65
CA MET A 1 -22.21 -14.91 -10.25
C MET A 1 -21.79 -14.26 -8.94
N ALA A 2 -21.36 -15.03 -7.93
CA ALA A 2 -20.80 -14.44 -6.73
C ALA A 2 -19.63 -13.52 -7.13
N GLU A 3 -19.75 -12.21 -6.87
CA GLU A 3 -18.73 -11.22 -7.22
C GLU A 3 -17.44 -11.60 -6.50
N ARG A 4 -16.43 -12.02 -7.28
CA ARG A 4 -15.09 -12.29 -6.75
C ARG A 4 -14.55 -10.98 -6.18
N ARG A 5 -14.25 -10.96 -4.89
CA ARG A 5 -13.76 -9.79 -4.16
C ARG A 5 -12.26 -9.54 -4.33
N SER A 6 -11.53 -10.52 -4.85
CA SER A 6 -10.08 -10.47 -5.10
C SER A 6 -9.69 -11.35 -6.29
N ALA A 7 -8.51 -11.08 -6.84
CA ALA A 7 -7.89 -11.90 -7.88
C ALA A 7 -6.40 -12.10 -7.57
N THR A 8 -5.86 -13.28 -7.83
CA THR A 8 -4.40 -13.50 -7.76
C THR A 8 -3.76 -13.01 -9.05
N VAL A 9 -2.63 -12.29 -8.97
CA VAL A 9 -1.87 -11.86 -10.16
C VAL A 9 -0.50 -12.52 -10.15
N GLU A 10 -0.15 -13.20 -11.23
CA GLU A 10 1.13 -13.88 -11.40
C GLU A 10 1.87 -13.29 -12.59
N LEU A 11 3.13 -12.92 -12.38
CA LEU A 11 4.07 -12.60 -13.44
C LEU A 11 5.06 -13.76 -13.53
N ARG A 12 5.22 -14.34 -14.71
CA ARG A 12 6.12 -15.46 -15.00
C ARG A 12 7.11 -15.08 -16.09
N GLU A 13 8.36 -14.83 -15.68
CA GLU A 13 9.50 -14.49 -16.54
C GLU A 13 9.19 -13.34 -17.49
N VAL A 14 8.44 -12.34 -17.01
CA VAL A 14 7.90 -11.26 -17.84
C VAL A 14 9.03 -10.33 -18.27
N THR A 15 9.13 -10.10 -19.58
CA THR A 15 10.13 -9.21 -20.16
C THR A 15 9.46 -8.16 -21.05
N LYS A 16 9.94 -6.91 -20.97
CA LYS A 16 9.55 -5.83 -21.88
C LYS A 16 10.77 -5.17 -22.50
N ARG A 17 10.84 -5.19 -23.84
CA ARG A 17 11.86 -4.49 -24.62
C ARG A 17 11.25 -3.35 -25.43
N TYR A 18 12.00 -2.25 -25.53
CA TYR A 18 11.74 -1.11 -26.38
C TYR A 18 12.96 -0.90 -27.28
N GLY A 19 12.91 -1.44 -28.50
CA GLY A 19 14.11 -1.57 -29.33
C GLY A 19 15.18 -2.38 -28.60
N ASP A 20 16.35 -1.78 -28.39
CA ASP A 20 17.47 -2.42 -27.70
C ASP A 20 17.39 -2.33 -26.17
N THR A 21 16.56 -1.41 -25.64
CA THR A 21 16.43 -1.18 -24.20
C THR A 21 15.50 -2.20 -23.56
N VAL A 22 16.00 -2.94 -22.56
CA VAL A 22 15.19 -3.83 -21.73
C VAL A 22 14.67 -3.05 -20.52
N ALA A 23 13.37 -2.77 -20.49
CA ALA A 23 12.73 -2.00 -19.42
C ALA A 23 12.30 -2.87 -18.23
N VAL A 24 11.92 -4.12 -18.52
CA VAL A 24 11.62 -5.17 -17.53
C VAL A 24 12.26 -6.44 -18.03
N ASP A 25 12.95 -7.15 -17.15
CA ASP A 25 13.82 -8.28 -17.50
C ASP A 25 13.52 -9.48 -16.58
N HIS A 26 12.88 -10.51 -17.13
CA HIS A 26 12.55 -11.77 -16.44
C HIS A 26 11.88 -11.56 -15.06
N LEU A 27 10.88 -10.68 -14.99
CA LEU A 27 10.18 -10.37 -13.75
C LEU A 27 9.21 -11.50 -13.38
N SER A 28 9.47 -12.11 -12.21
CA SER A 28 8.68 -13.23 -11.67
C SER A 28 8.26 -12.97 -10.22
N PHE A 29 6.95 -12.88 -9.96
CA PHE A 29 6.38 -12.86 -8.61
C PHE A 29 4.86 -13.12 -8.65
N THR A 30 4.29 -13.43 -7.49
CA THR A 30 2.84 -13.59 -7.29
C THR A 30 2.33 -12.55 -6.31
N ALA A 31 1.40 -11.69 -6.75
CA ALA A 31 0.60 -10.84 -5.89
C ALA A 31 -0.60 -11.67 -5.36
N PRO A 32 -0.65 -11.98 -4.05
CA PRO A 32 -1.71 -12.82 -3.50
C PRO A 32 -3.07 -12.11 -3.54
N ALA A 33 -4.14 -12.87 -3.77
CA ALA A 33 -5.51 -12.38 -3.70
C ALA A 33 -5.79 -11.67 -2.35
N GLY A 34 -6.39 -10.48 -2.44
CA GLY A 34 -6.83 -9.69 -1.29
C GLY A 34 -5.71 -9.08 -0.46
N ARG A 35 -4.48 -9.05 -1.00
CA ARG A 35 -3.29 -8.45 -0.38
C ARG A 35 -2.78 -7.27 -1.20
N ILE A 36 -1.97 -6.44 -0.55
CA ILE A 36 -1.27 -5.33 -1.16
C ILE A 36 0.17 -5.76 -1.49
N THR A 37 0.49 -5.79 -2.79
CA THR A 37 1.85 -6.00 -3.28
C THR A 37 2.41 -4.67 -3.76
N VAL A 38 3.47 -4.19 -3.12
CA VAL A 38 4.11 -2.91 -3.46
C VAL A 38 5.33 -3.15 -4.33
N LEU A 39 5.43 -2.46 -5.47
CA LEU A 39 6.61 -2.41 -6.31
C LEU A 39 7.35 -1.11 -6.01
N ILE A 40 8.62 -1.24 -5.64
CA ILE A 40 9.47 -0.10 -5.29
C ILE A 40 10.86 -0.22 -5.93
N GLY A 41 11.52 0.91 -6.13
CA GLY A 41 12.88 0.95 -6.67
C GLY A 41 13.16 2.30 -7.33
N PRO A 42 14.39 2.53 -7.82
CA PRO A 42 14.78 3.77 -8.46
C PRO A 42 13.91 4.15 -9.67
N SER A 43 13.93 5.43 -10.05
CA SER A 43 13.29 5.88 -11.29
C SER A 43 13.81 5.08 -12.49
N GLY A 44 12.91 4.68 -13.38
CA GLY A 44 13.27 3.90 -14.58
C GLY A 44 13.51 2.40 -14.36
N CYS A 45 13.33 1.85 -13.14
CA CYS A 45 13.57 0.41 -12.90
C CYS A 45 12.47 -0.53 -13.42
N GLY A 46 11.43 -0.03 -14.09
CA GLY A 46 10.40 -0.85 -14.73
C GLY A 46 9.03 -0.89 -14.05
N LYS A 47 8.85 -0.31 -12.85
CA LYS A 47 7.60 -0.37 -12.04
C LYS A 47 6.32 -0.03 -12.82
N THR A 48 6.24 1.19 -13.35
CA THR A 48 5.11 1.66 -14.17
C THR A 48 4.93 0.83 -15.43
N THR A 49 6.02 0.34 -16.02
CA THR A 49 5.98 -0.55 -17.19
C THR A 49 5.32 -1.88 -16.82
N SER A 50 5.66 -2.45 -15.66
CA SER A 50 5.02 -3.66 -15.14
C SER A 50 3.52 -3.48 -14.91
N LEU A 51 3.09 -2.36 -14.31
CA LEU A 51 1.65 -2.06 -14.13
C LEU A 51 0.92 -1.93 -15.47
N ARG A 52 1.52 -1.24 -16.44
CA ARG A 52 0.93 -1.09 -17.78
C ARG A 52 0.82 -2.43 -18.51
N MET A 53 1.75 -3.37 -18.28
CA MET A 53 1.65 -4.73 -18.81
C MET A 53 0.52 -5.52 -18.14
N VAL A 54 0.38 -5.46 -16.81
CA VAL A 54 -0.74 -6.13 -16.10
C VAL A 54 -2.09 -5.61 -16.60
N ASN A 55 -2.21 -4.30 -16.82
CA ASN A 55 -3.43 -3.70 -17.39
C ASN A 55 -3.58 -3.90 -18.91
N ARG A 56 -2.59 -4.54 -19.56
CA ARG A 56 -2.47 -4.70 -21.02
C ARG A 56 -2.63 -3.39 -21.82
N LEU A 57 -2.13 -2.27 -21.28
CA LEU A 57 -1.94 -1.05 -22.07
C LEU A 57 -0.74 -1.16 -23.01
N ILE A 58 0.21 -2.00 -22.61
CA ILE A 58 1.31 -2.47 -23.44
C ILE A 58 1.39 -3.99 -23.24
N GLU A 59 1.76 -4.70 -24.29
CA GLU A 59 1.94 -6.16 -24.19
C GLU A 59 3.38 -6.49 -23.75
N PRO A 60 3.58 -7.55 -22.95
CA PRO A 60 4.91 -8.07 -22.68
C PRO A 60 5.59 -8.53 -23.97
N THR A 61 6.91 -8.42 -24.05
CA THR A 61 7.71 -8.96 -25.16
C THR A 61 7.89 -10.47 -25.03
N ALA A 62 8.02 -10.97 -23.80
CA ALA A 62 8.10 -12.40 -23.47
C ALA A 62 7.57 -12.66 -22.05
N GLY A 63 7.36 -13.93 -21.71
CA GLY A 63 6.77 -14.35 -20.44
C GLY A 63 5.25 -14.27 -20.44
N GLN A 64 4.65 -14.48 -19.28
CA GLN A 64 3.19 -14.53 -19.10
C GLN A 64 2.75 -13.72 -17.90
N ILE A 65 1.59 -13.08 -18.01
CA ILE A 65 0.90 -12.45 -16.89
C ILE A 65 -0.45 -13.13 -16.76
N LEU A 66 -0.72 -13.69 -15.59
CA LEU A 66 -1.98 -14.38 -15.31
C LEU A 66 -2.76 -13.64 -14.22
N ILE A 67 -4.08 -13.54 -14.42
CA ILE A 67 -5.03 -13.06 -13.42
C ILE A 67 -5.99 -14.21 -13.15
N ASP A 68 -6.03 -14.72 -11.91
CA ASP A 68 -6.77 -15.94 -11.53
C ASP A 68 -6.46 -17.14 -12.44
N GLY A 69 -5.18 -17.28 -12.82
CA GLY A 69 -4.71 -18.35 -13.72
C GLY A 69 -5.08 -18.17 -15.20
N GLN A 70 -5.78 -17.09 -15.58
CA GLN A 70 -6.07 -16.74 -16.98
C GLN A 70 -5.01 -15.78 -17.51
N ASN A 71 -4.41 -16.11 -18.65
CA ASN A 71 -3.41 -15.24 -19.29
C ASN A 71 -4.11 -14.02 -19.91
N ILE A 72 -3.62 -12.82 -19.58
CA ILE A 72 -4.21 -11.55 -20.03
C ILE A 72 -4.19 -11.36 -21.56
N LEU A 73 -3.31 -12.08 -22.27
CA LEU A 73 -3.22 -12.01 -23.72
C LEU A 73 -4.35 -12.76 -24.43
N ASP A 74 -4.98 -13.72 -23.75
CA ASP A 74 -6.07 -14.55 -24.29
C ASP A 74 -7.46 -13.91 -24.10
N GLU A 75 -7.51 -12.74 -23.46
CA GLU A 75 -8.74 -11.99 -23.21
C GLU A 75 -8.93 -10.79 -24.15
N ASP A 76 -10.13 -10.24 -24.24
CA ASP A 76 -10.31 -8.92 -24.86
C ASP A 76 -9.72 -7.82 -23.96
N PRO A 77 -8.83 -6.94 -24.47
CA PRO A 77 -8.22 -5.87 -23.68
C PRO A 77 -9.22 -4.90 -23.05
N THR A 78 -10.39 -4.69 -23.65
CA THR A 78 -11.41 -3.76 -23.12
C THR A 78 -12.14 -4.40 -21.94
N GLU A 79 -12.53 -5.66 -22.06
CA GLU A 79 -13.15 -6.42 -20.98
C GLU A 79 -12.20 -6.61 -19.80
N LEU A 80 -10.93 -6.93 -20.06
CA LEU A 80 -9.89 -7.00 -19.03
C LEU A 80 -9.81 -5.68 -18.24
N ARG A 81 -9.67 -4.54 -18.94
CA ARG A 81 -9.53 -3.22 -18.30
C ARG A 81 -10.78 -2.76 -17.56
N ARG A 82 -11.97 -3.21 -17.95
CA ARG A 82 -13.22 -2.91 -17.23
C ARG A 82 -13.28 -3.57 -15.85
N ARG A 83 -12.57 -4.68 -15.66
CA ARG A 83 -12.48 -5.42 -14.38
C ARG A 83 -11.33 -4.96 -13.49
N ILE A 84 -10.46 -4.08 -13.98
CA ILE A 84 -9.28 -3.58 -13.24
C ILE A 84 -9.50 -2.11 -12.89
N GLY A 85 -9.43 -1.78 -11.61
CA GLY A 85 -9.35 -0.39 -11.17
C GLY A 85 -7.94 0.15 -11.40
N TYR A 86 -7.75 1.15 -12.25
CA TYR A 86 -6.42 1.71 -12.50
C TYR A 86 -6.30 3.18 -12.10
N VAL A 87 -5.47 3.45 -11.09
CA VAL A 87 -5.04 4.79 -10.70
C VAL A 87 -3.73 5.11 -11.40
N ILE A 88 -3.77 6.09 -12.32
CA ILE A 88 -2.60 6.51 -13.10
C ILE A 88 -1.93 7.73 -12.47
N GLN A 89 -0.61 7.86 -12.67
CA GLN A 89 0.23 8.92 -12.09
C GLN A 89 -0.29 10.35 -12.36
N GLN A 90 -0.91 10.62 -13.53
CA GLN A 90 -1.47 11.94 -13.88
C GLN A 90 -2.96 12.10 -13.55
N VAL A 91 -3.52 11.29 -12.65
CA VAL A 91 -4.95 11.20 -12.26
C VAL A 91 -5.88 10.75 -13.39
N GLY A 92 -5.71 11.29 -14.60
CA GLY A 92 -6.42 10.90 -15.80
C GLY A 92 -7.90 11.28 -15.81
N LEU A 93 -8.33 12.31 -15.07
CA LEU A 93 -9.73 12.76 -15.09
C LEU A 93 -10.06 13.39 -16.46
N PHE A 94 -11.29 13.17 -16.92
CA PHE A 94 -11.82 13.83 -18.11
C PHE A 94 -12.15 15.29 -17.79
N PRO A 95 -11.44 16.26 -18.39
CA PRO A 95 -11.55 17.68 -17.99
C PRO A 95 -12.90 18.30 -18.35
N HIS A 96 -13.59 17.73 -19.35
CA HIS A 96 -14.90 18.18 -19.84
C HIS A 96 -16.09 17.50 -19.15
N ARG A 97 -15.83 16.68 -18.11
CA ARG A 97 -16.86 15.99 -17.33
C ARG A 97 -16.80 16.46 -15.89
N THR A 98 -17.94 16.44 -15.21
CA THR A 98 -17.98 16.74 -13.78
C THR A 98 -17.28 15.65 -12.96
N ILE A 99 -17.02 15.91 -11.67
CA ILE A 99 -16.43 14.92 -10.77
C ILE A 99 -17.35 13.70 -10.63
N GLY A 100 -18.66 13.93 -10.49
CA GLY A 100 -19.63 12.83 -10.42
C GLY A 100 -19.61 11.96 -11.68
N GLU A 101 -19.51 12.57 -12.86
CA GLU A 101 -19.40 11.86 -14.14
C GLU A 101 -18.08 11.11 -14.31
N ASN A 102 -16.99 11.69 -13.80
CA ASN A 102 -15.69 11.04 -13.78
C ASN A 102 -15.75 9.74 -12.96
N VAL A 103 -16.25 9.81 -11.72
CA VAL A 103 -16.38 8.61 -10.86
C VAL A 103 -17.38 7.61 -11.46
N ALA A 104 -18.49 8.08 -12.03
CA ALA A 104 -19.50 7.23 -12.65
C ALA A 104 -19.06 6.56 -13.98
N THR A 105 -17.87 6.85 -14.51
CA THR A 105 -17.51 6.44 -15.88
C THR A 105 -17.56 4.93 -16.07
N VAL A 106 -16.92 4.15 -15.21
CA VAL A 106 -16.88 2.68 -15.37
C VAL A 106 -18.25 2.04 -15.05
N PRO A 107 -18.96 2.39 -13.96
CA PRO A 107 -20.33 1.92 -13.74
C PRO A 107 -21.27 2.16 -14.93
N LYS A 108 -21.19 3.32 -15.59
CA LYS A 108 -21.98 3.62 -16.80
C LYS A 108 -21.59 2.73 -17.98
N LEU A 109 -20.29 2.46 -18.18
CA LEU A 109 -19.81 1.54 -19.23
C LEU A 109 -20.26 0.09 -18.99
N LEU A 110 -20.42 -0.30 -17.73
CA LEU A 110 -20.98 -1.59 -17.31
C LEU A 110 -22.52 -1.59 -17.27
N ALA A 111 -23.16 -0.53 -17.76
CA ALA A 111 -24.62 -0.36 -17.81
C ALA A 111 -25.32 -0.55 -16.45
N TRP A 112 -24.69 -0.14 -15.35
CA TRP A 112 -25.33 -0.17 -14.03
C TRP A 112 -26.58 0.73 -14.01
N PRO A 113 -27.62 0.36 -13.23
CA PRO A 113 -28.77 1.23 -13.02
C PRO A 113 -28.34 2.62 -12.52
N GLU A 114 -29.01 3.67 -13.01
CA GLU A 114 -28.64 5.06 -12.69
C GLU A 114 -28.67 5.33 -11.18
N ALA A 115 -29.70 4.83 -10.49
CA ALA A 115 -29.83 4.96 -9.04
C ALA A 115 -28.66 4.30 -8.28
N ARG A 116 -28.24 3.10 -8.69
CA ARG A 116 -27.06 2.41 -8.11
C ARG A 116 -25.79 3.22 -8.36
N THR A 117 -25.59 3.68 -9.59
CA THR A 117 -24.42 4.49 -9.97
C THR A 117 -24.35 5.76 -9.15
N ARG A 118 -25.47 6.48 -8.99
CA ARG A 118 -25.55 7.70 -8.20
C ARG A 118 -25.19 7.44 -6.73
N ALA A 119 -25.81 6.45 -6.11
CA ALA A 119 -25.52 6.07 -4.73
C ALA A 119 -24.04 5.70 -4.52
N ARG A 120 -23.46 4.92 -5.44
CA ARG A 120 -22.04 4.54 -5.39
C ARG A 120 -21.10 5.75 -5.52
N VAL A 121 -21.43 6.71 -6.37
CA VAL A 121 -20.66 7.95 -6.49
C VAL A 121 -20.72 8.77 -5.19
N ASP A 122 -21.88 8.87 -4.54
CA ASP A 122 -21.99 9.56 -3.24
C ASP A 122 -21.11 8.91 -2.19
N GLU A 123 -21.25 7.59 -2.06
CA GLU A 123 -20.48 6.77 -1.12
C GLU A 123 -18.97 7.02 -1.29
N LEU A 124 -18.47 6.94 -2.53
CA LEU A 124 -17.05 7.10 -2.82
C LEU A 124 -16.54 8.53 -2.61
N LEU A 125 -17.35 9.55 -2.90
CA LEU A 125 -16.98 10.94 -2.64
C LEU A 125 -16.92 11.24 -1.14
N SER A 126 -17.87 10.72 -0.36
CA SER A 126 -17.83 10.83 1.11
C SER A 126 -16.65 10.09 1.71
N LEU A 127 -16.37 8.90 1.20
CA LEU A 127 -15.25 8.06 1.63
C LEU A 127 -13.88 8.72 1.42
N ILE A 128 -13.68 9.49 0.34
CA ILE A 128 -12.44 10.26 0.13
C ILE A 128 -12.45 11.64 0.79
N GLY A 129 -13.41 11.89 1.69
CA GLY A 129 -13.50 13.08 2.53
C GLY A 129 -14.14 14.30 1.87
N PHE A 130 -15.00 14.12 0.86
CA PHE A 130 -15.77 15.22 0.25
C PHE A 130 -17.26 15.19 0.62
N ASP A 131 -17.84 16.38 0.75
CA ASP A 131 -19.29 16.54 0.65
C ASP A 131 -19.72 16.26 -0.79
N ALA A 132 -20.38 15.12 -1.00
CA ALA A 132 -20.74 14.65 -2.31
C ALA A 132 -21.71 15.59 -3.04
N ALA A 133 -22.63 16.24 -2.32
CA ALA A 133 -23.58 17.19 -2.90
C ALA A 133 -22.87 18.43 -3.47
N ARG A 134 -21.80 18.87 -2.82
CA ARG A 134 -21.00 20.02 -3.29
C ARG A 134 -19.95 19.65 -4.34
N MET A 135 -19.42 18.43 -4.27
CA MET A 135 -18.29 18.03 -5.12
C MET A 135 -18.74 17.54 -6.50
N ARG A 136 -19.90 16.89 -6.61
CA ARG A 136 -20.38 16.23 -7.83
C ARG A 136 -20.32 17.08 -9.08
N ASP A 137 -20.80 18.32 -8.99
CA ASP A 137 -21.00 19.19 -10.15
C ASP A 137 -19.76 20.03 -10.49
N ARG A 138 -18.68 19.90 -9.70
CA ARG A 138 -17.41 20.56 -10.00
C ARG A 138 -16.72 19.87 -11.16
N TYR A 139 -15.84 20.60 -11.82
CA TYR A 139 -14.96 20.11 -12.89
C TYR A 139 -13.52 19.96 -12.37
N PRO A 140 -12.70 19.06 -12.95
CA PRO A 140 -11.32 18.83 -12.52
C PRO A 140 -10.44 20.09 -12.42
N ALA A 141 -10.69 21.10 -13.25
CA ALA A 141 -9.96 22.38 -13.24
C ALA A 141 -10.22 23.21 -11.97
N GLN A 142 -11.30 22.94 -11.24
CA GLN A 142 -11.66 23.63 -10.00
C GLN A 142 -11.07 22.97 -8.74
N LEU A 143 -10.36 21.85 -8.90
CA LEU A 143 -9.75 21.07 -7.82
C LEU A 143 -8.25 21.32 -7.77
N SER A 144 -7.67 21.23 -6.57
CA SER A 144 -6.22 21.13 -6.37
C SER A 144 -5.66 19.79 -6.88
N GLY A 145 -4.34 19.67 -6.98
CA GLY A 145 -3.67 18.43 -7.41
C GLY A 145 -4.03 17.22 -6.54
N GLY A 146 -3.96 17.38 -5.21
CA GLY A 146 -4.31 16.31 -4.27
C GLY A 146 -5.80 15.97 -4.25
N GLU A 147 -6.70 16.94 -4.48
CA GLU A 147 -8.13 16.64 -4.66
C GLU A 147 -8.38 15.83 -5.94
N ARG A 148 -7.71 16.18 -7.04
CA ARG A 148 -7.80 15.40 -8.27
C ARG A 148 -7.34 13.96 -8.04
N GLN A 149 -6.19 13.74 -7.39
CA GLN A 149 -5.68 12.39 -7.09
C GLN A 149 -6.71 11.55 -6.31
N ARG A 150 -7.33 12.12 -5.27
CA ARG A 150 -8.40 11.47 -4.51
C ARG A 150 -9.59 11.05 -5.39
N VAL A 151 -10.05 11.93 -6.28
CA VAL A 151 -11.11 11.59 -7.25
C VAL A 151 -10.66 10.47 -8.20
N GLY A 152 -9.39 10.46 -8.60
CA GLY A 152 -8.81 9.40 -9.42
C GLY A 152 -8.89 8.02 -8.75
N VAL A 153 -8.60 7.96 -7.44
CA VAL A 153 -8.76 6.75 -6.62
C VAL A 153 -10.22 6.31 -6.57
N ALA A 154 -11.14 7.22 -6.24
CA ALA A 154 -12.57 6.90 -6.20
C ALA A 154 -13.10 6.38 -7.54
N ARG A 155 -12.69 6.98 -8.66
CA ARG A 155 -13.07 6.48 -9.99
C ARG A 155 -12.57 5.05 -10.23
N ALA A 156 -11.34 4.73 -9.83
CA ALA A 156 -10.80 3.38 -9.98
C ALA A 156 -11.56 2.35 -9.14
N MET A 157 -12.13 2.75 -7.99
CA MET A 157 -12.92 1.90 -7.11
C MET A 157 -14.41 1.81 -7.49
N ALA A 158 -14.86 2.64 -8.44
CA ALA A 158 -16.28 2.84 -8.72
C ALA A 158 -17.02 1.57 -9.14
N ALA A 159 -16.34 0.70 -9.89
CA ALA A 159 -16.90 -0.54 -10.40
C ALA A 159 -16.58 -1.78 -9.55
N GLU A 160 -16.20 -1.58 -8.27
CA GLU A 160 -15.93 -2.67 -7.32
C GLU A 160 -14.93 -3.73 -7.87
N PRO A 161 -13.76 -3.31 -8.39
CA PRO A 161 -12.87 -4.23 -9.10
C PRO A 161 -12.18 -5.22 -8.13
N PRO A 162 -12.01 -6.49 -8.51
CA PRO A 162 -11.23 -7.47 -7.72
C PRO A 162 -9.73 -7.15 -7.66
N LEU A 163 -9.23 -6.38 -8.62
CA LEU A 163 -7.84 -5.96 -8.75
C LEU A 163 -7.75 -4.46 -8.96
N MET A 164 -6.93 -3.81 -8.13
CA MET A 164 -6.52 -2.43 -8.30
C MET A 164 -5.03 -2.33 -8.64
N LEU A 165 -4.72 -1.49 -9.62
CA LEU A 165 -3.37 -1.07 -9.97
C LEU A 165 -3.24 0.40 -9.60
N MET A 166 -2.20 0.78 -8.86
CA MET A 166 -2.02 2.15 -8.40
C MET A 166 -0.59 2.61 -8.67
N ASP A 167 -0.45 3.67 -9.48
CA ASP A 167 0.84 4.20 -9.90
C ASP A 167 1.10 5.58 -9.26
N GLU A 168 1.87 5.59 -8.18
CA GLU A 168 2.15 6.75 -7.31
C GLU A 168 0.90 7.56 -6.91
N PRO A 169 -0.15 6.89 -6.38
CA PRO A 169 -1.46 7.50 -6.18
C PRO A 169 -1.46 8.66 -5.17
N PHE A 170 -0.46 8.71 -4.27
CA PHE A 170 -0.37 9.70 -3.19
C PHE A 170 0.83 10.66 -3.32
N GLY A 171 1.62 10.54 -4.39
CA GLY A 171 2.89 11.26 -4.52
C GLY A 171 2.78 12.79 -4.56
N ALA A 172 1.63 13.34 -4.93
CA ALA A 172 1.40 14.79 -5.02
C ALA A 172 0.50 15.33 -3.88
N VAL A 173 0.27 14.54 -2.84
CA VAL A 173 -0.51 14.92 -1.65
C VAL A 173 0.42 15.38 -0.53
N ASP A 174 0.02 16.45 0.17
CA ASP A 174 0.67 16.91 1.42
C ASP A 174 0.83 15.77 2.45
N PRO A 175 1.93 15.72 3.23
CA PRO A 175 2.20 14.62 4.15
C PRO A 175 1.07 14.31 5.16
N ILE A 176 0.41 15.31 5.73
CA ILE A 176 -0.64 15.10 6.74
C ILE A 176 -1.87 14.47 6.08
N VAL A 177 -2.26 15.00 4.92
CA VAL A 177 -3.40 14.48 4.16
C VAL A 177 -3.09 13.10 3.58
N ARG A 178 -1.84 12.86 3.16
CA ARG A 178 -1.34 11.59 2.66
C ARG A 178 -1.50 10.47 3.68
N ASP A 179 -1.05 10.70 4.92
CA ASP A 179 -1.13 9.69 5.97
C ASP A 179 -2.57 9.24 6.24
N ARG A 180 -3.48 10.22 6.35
CA ARG A 180 -4.92 9.98 6.52
C ARG A 180 -5.50 9.16 5.36
N LEU A 181 -5.21 9.54 4.12
CA LEU A 181 -5.74 8.83 2.94
C LEU A 181 -5.23 7.39 2.84
N GLN A 182 -3.97 7.17 3.20
CA GLN A 182 -3.40 5.82 3.26
C GLN A 182 -4.13 4.96 4.30
N ASN A 183 -4.45 5.52 5.47
CA ASN A 183 -5.17 4.79 6.52
C ASN A 183 -6.61 4.46 6.07
N GLU A 184 -7.33 5.44 5.52
CA GLU A 184 -8.67 5.24 4.95
C GLU A 184 -8.64 4.18 3.83
N PHE A 185 -7.63 4.23 2.95
CA PHE A 185 -7.45 3.22 1.90
C PHE A 185 -7.18 1.82 2.47
N LEU A 186 -6.34 1.69 3.50
CA LEU A 186 -6.06 0.41 4.15
C LEU A 186 -7.32 -0.21 4.78
N GLU A 187 -8.14 0.60 5.45
CA GLU A 187 -9.40 0.15 6.03
C GLU A 187 -10.34 -0.39 4.94
N LEU A 188 -10.45 0.31 3.82
CA LEU A 188 -11.28 -0.10 2.69
C LEU A 188 -10.77 -1.35 2.01
N GLN A 189 -9.47 -1.42 1.76
CA GLN A 189 -8.84 -2.58 1.17
C GLN A 189 -9.08 -3.82 2.03
N ARG A 190 -8.95 -3.70 3.36
CA ARG A 190 -9.23 -4.79 4.31
C ARG A 190 -10.71 -5.18 4.33
N ALA A 191 -11.61 -4.19 4.35
CA ALA A 191 -13.05 -4.42 4.40
C ALA A 191 -13.59 -5.11 3.12
N GLN A 192 -13.05 -4.74 1.96
CA GLN A 192 -13.49 -5.28 0.67
C GLN A 192 -12.67 -6.49 0.22
N GLY A 193 -11.48 -6.69 0.78
CA GLY A 193 -10.56 -7.76 0.41
C GLY A 193 -10.03 -7.62 -1.01
N ILE A 194 -9.85 -6.38 -1.50
CA ILE A 194 -9.40 -6.09 -2.87
C ILE A 194 -7.91 -6.43 -3.02
N THR A 195 -7.52 -6.97 -4.17
CA THR A 195 -6.09 -7.17 -4.49
C THR A 195 -5.50 -5.89 -5.02
N VAL A 196 -4.34 -5.47 -4.52
CA VAL A 196 -3.71 -4.21 -4.93
C VAL A 196 -2.29 -4.46 -5.37
N ILE A 197 -1.93 -3.96 -6.56
CA ILE A 197 -0.55 -3.77 -6.98
C ILE A 197 -0.25 -2.28 -6.94
N PHE A 198 0.61 -1.87 -6.01
CA PHE A 198 0.89 -0.48 -5.69
C PHE A 198 2.31 -0.12 -6.11
N VAL A 199 2.50 0.97 -6.83
CA VAL A 199 3.83 1.49 -7.19
C VAL A 199 4.09 2.76 -6.43
N THR A 200 5.26 2.81 -5.81
CA THR A 200 5.80 4.02 -5.19
C THR A 200 7.31 4.06 -5.32
N HIS A 201 7.87 5.23 -5.05
CA HIS A 201 9.30 5.43 -4.83
C HIS A 201 9.63 5.63 -3.34
N ASP A 202 8.61 5.72 -2.49
CA ASP A 202 8.73 5.97 -1.06
C ASP A 202 8.71 4.64 -0.28
N ILE A 203 9.80 4.37 0.44
CA ILE A 203 9.95 3.15 1.23
C ILE A 203 9.02 3.11 2.43
N ASP A 204 8.69 4.26 3.02
CA ASP A 204 7.84 4.32 4.20
C ASP A 204 6.39 3.97 3.81
N GLU A 205 5.96 4.39 2.60
CA GLU A 205 4.70 3.92 2.02
C GLU A 205 4.71 2.40 1.77
N ALA A 206 5.80 1.86 1.23
CA ALA A 206 5.90 0.43 0.96
C ALA A 206 5.83 -0.41 2.24
N ILE A 207 6.47 0.06 3.31
CA ILE A 207 6.48 -0.59 4.63
C ILE A 207 5.10 -0.50 5.30
N LYS A 208 4.45 0.67 5.21
CA LYS A 208 3.14 0.90 5.82
C LYS A 208 2.01 0.16 5.10
N LEU A 209 2.02 0.17 3.77
CA LEU A 209 0.91 -0.33 2.95
C LEU A 209 1.07 -1.79 2.53
N GLY A 210 2.30 -2.26 2.33
CA GLY A 210 2.55 -3.55 1.67
C GLY A 210 2.41 -4.75 2.59
N ASP A 211 1.63 -5.75 2.17
CA ASP A 211 1.77 -7.11 2.70
C ASP A 211 3.05 -7.78 2.17
N ARG A 212 3.39 -7.48 0.91
CA ARG A 212 4.64 -7.88 0.26
C ARG A 212 5.21 -6.72 -0.53
N VAL A 213 6.53 -6.64 -0.59
CA VAL A 213 7.26 -5.58 -1.29
C VAL A 213 8.25 -6.21 -2.25
N ALA A 214 8.13 -5.83 -3.52
CA ALA A 214 8.99 -6.20 -4.64
C ALA A 214 9.96 -5.04 -4.92
N ILE A 215 11.20 -5.19 -4.49
CA ILE A 215 12.26 -4.22 -4.77
C ILE A 215 12.84 -4.51 -6.15
N MET A 216 12.76 -3.54 -7.05
CA MET A 216 13.23 -3.63 -8.43
C MET A 216 14.45 -2.75 -8.68
N ARG A 217 15.39 -3.25 -9.49
CA ARG A 217 16.56 -2.50 -9.97
C ARG A 217 16.86 -2.90 -11.42
N ALA A 218 17.03 -1.90 -12.29
CA ALA A 218 17.39 -2.11 -13.69
C ALA A 218 16.51 -3.17 -14.41
N GLY A 219 15.19 -3.09 -14.22
CA GLY A 219 14.23 -4.00 -14.85
C GLY A 219 14.06 -5.35 -14.15
N ARG A 220 14.89 -5.70 -13.16
CA ARG A 220 14.87 -7.00 -12.47
C ARG A 220 14.33 -6.89 -11.05
N LEU A 221 13.75 -7.99 -10.58
CA LEU A 221 13.41 -8.18 -9.17
C LEU A 221 14.69 -8.48 -8.39
N VAL A 222 14.93 -7.73 -7.31
CA VAL A 222 16.08 -7.90 -6.42
C VAL A 222 15.68 -8.69 -5.18
N GLN A 223 14.55 -8.35 -4.58
CA GLN A 223 14.00 -9.05 -3.42
C GLN A 223 12.48 -8.90 -3.40
N PHE A 224 11.79 -9.97 -2.99
CA PHE A 224 10.34 -9.99 -2.81
C PHE A 224 9.99 -10.64 -1.48
N ALA A 225 9.64 -9.83 -0.49
CA ALA A 225 9.39 -10.30 0.86
C ALA A 225 8.40 -9.39 1.61
N PRO A 226 7.82 -9.82 2.74
CA PRO A 226 7.11 -8.93 3.65
C PRO A 226 8.00 -7.80 4.16
N PRO A 227 7.46 -6.62 4.53
CA PRO A 227 8.26 -5.50 5.03
C PRO A 227 9.17 -5.83 6.21
N ALA A 228 8.69 -6.63 7.18
CA ALA A 228 9.48 -7.01 8.34
C ALA A 228 10.74 -7.81 7.95
N GLU A 229 10.61 -8.72 6.99
CA GLU A 229 11.71 -9.53 6.47
C GLU A 229 12.68 -8.67 5.63
N LEU A 230 12.19 -7.73 4.82
CA LEU A 230 13.07 -6.80 4.10
C LEU A 230 13.95 -5.96 5.02
N LEU A 231 13.40 -5.52 6.15
CA LEU A 231 14.11 -4.69 7.12
C LEU A 231 15.14 -5.49 7.93
N ALA A 232 14.82 -6.75 8.25
CA ALA A 232 15.71 -7.64 8.99
C ALA A 232 16.78 -8.29 8.09
N HIS A 233 16.38 -8.71 6.89
CA HIS A 233 17.17 -9.53 5.97
C HIS A 233 17.22 -8.92 4.57
N PRO A 234 17.87 -7.76 4.39
CA PRO A 234 18.11 -7.24 3.06
C PRO A 234 19.00 -8.21 2.27
N ALA A 235 18.58 -8.59 1.06
CA ALA A 235 19.26 -9.60 0.26
C ALA A 235 20.66 -9.19 -0.23
N ASN A 236 20.96 -7.89 -0.27
CA ASN A 236 22.26 -7.34 -0.64
C ASN A 236 22.41 -5.87 -0.18
N ASP A 237 23.61 -5.31 -0.36
CA ASP A 237 23.93 -3.93 0.00
C ASP A 237 23.01 -2.90 -0.65
N PHE A 238 22.55 -3.15 -1.88
CA PHE A 238 21.60 -2.24 -2.52
C PHE A 238 20.26 -2.23 -1.78
N VAL A 239 19.71 -3.38 -1.40
CA VAL A 239 18.49 -3.41 -0.59
C VAL A 239 18.72 -2.76 0.77
N ALA A 240 19.85 -3.05 1.42
CA ALA A 240 20.19 -2.48 2.72
C ALA A 240 20.28 -0.94 2.67
N GLN A 241 20.89 -0.38 1.62
CA GLN A 241 20.94 1.07 1.39
C GLN A 241 19.57 1.64 1.05
N PHE A 242 18.77 0.91 0.28
CA PHE A 242 17.46 1.35 -0.17
C PHE A 242 16.44 1.42 0.98
N VAL A 243 16.49 0.50 1.94
CA VAL A 243 15.61 0.54 3.13
C VAL A 243 15.99 1.66 4.12
N GLY A 244 17.26 2.08 4.11
CA GLY A 244 17.77 3.19 4.92
C GLY A 244 18.51 2.75 6.19
N SER A 245 19.31 3.66 6.74
CA SER A 245 20.07 3.45 7.98
C SER A 245 19.18 3.36 9.23
N ASP A 246 17.98 3.92 9.16
CA ASP A 246 16.95 3.91 10.19
C ASP A 246 16.04 2.67 10.13
N ARG A 247 16.42 1.63 9.34
CA ARG A 247 15.67 0.36 9.21
C ARG A 247 15.25 -0.26 10.55
N GLY A 248 16.09 -0.11 11.60
CA GLY A 248 15.77 -0.58 12.94
C GLY A 248 14.53 0.12 13.51
N LEU A 249 14.46 1.45 13.41
CA LEU A 249 13.31 2.23 13.84
C LEU A 249 12.06 1.90 13.01
N LYS A 250 12.22 1.72 11.69
CA LYS A 250 11.11 1.29 10.82
C LYS A 250 10.57 -0.08 11.21
N ARG A 251 11.44 -1.02 11.59
CA ARG A 251 11.03 -2.35 12.07
C ARG A 251 10.28 -2.25 13.39
N LEU A 252 10.71 -1.40 14.32
CA LEU A 252 9.97 -1.14 15.57
C LEU A 252 8.58 -0.54 15.34
N ALA A 253 8.37 0.19 14.23
CA ALA A 253 7.05 0.71 13.88
C ALA A 253 6.06 -0.37 13.40
N LEU A 254 6.56 -1.55 12.99
CA LEU A 254 5.74 -2.69 12.56
C LEU A 254 5.36 -3.64 13.71
N LEU A 255 5.96 -3.47 14.88
CA LEU A 255 5.78 -4.34 16.04
C LEU A 255 5.07 -3.58 17.14
N THR A 256 4.14 -4.24 17.83
CA THR A 256 3.42 -3.65 18.95
C THR A 256 4.03 -4.05 20.28
N VAL A 257 3.83 -3.22 21.31
CA VAL A 257 4.26 -3.51 22.68
C VAL A 257 3.65 -4.81 23.19
N GLY A 258 2.37 -5.06 22.92
CA GLY A 258 1.69 -6.29 23.34
C GLY A 258 2.16 -7.56 22.61
N GLY A 259 2.80 -7.41 21.45
CA GLY A 259 3.41 -8.53 20.72
C GLY A 259 4.86 -8.83 21.13
N ALA A 260 5.46 -8.00 21.98
CA ALA A 260 6.83 -8.16 22.44
C ALA A 260 6.89 -8.96 23.75
N GLU A 261 8.05 -9.55 24.03
CA GLU A 261 8.33 -10.17 25.33
C GLU A 261 8.45 -9.07 26.39
N LEU A 262 7.57 -9.13 27.41
CA LEU A 262 7.56 -8.21 28.53
C LEU A 262 8.25 -8.84 29.75
N ASP A 263 8.98 -8.02 30.50
CA ASP A 263 9.45 -8.41 31.82
C ASP A 263 8.26 -8.42 32.80
N PRO A 264 8.31 -9.28 33.84
CA PRO A 264 7.22 -9.37 34.80
C PRO A 264 6.96 -8.03 35.49
N PRO A 265 5.69 -7.76 35.87
CA PRO A 265 5.32 -6.59 36.67
C PRO A 265 6.25 -6.39 37.88
N VAL A 266 6.88 -5.22 37.96
CA VAL A 266 7.59 -4.77 39.17
C VAL A 266 6.79 -3.69 39.87
N ASP A 267 7.02 -3.52 41.17
CA ASP A 267 6.35 -2.51 42.00
C ASP A 267 6.38 -1.12 41.34
N PRO A 268 5.22 -0.52 40.99
CA PRO A 268 5.15 0.77 40.32
C PRO A 268 5.86 1.90 41.06
N SER A 269 5.97 1.82 42.40
CA SER A 269 6.71 2.82 43.18
C SER A 269 8.22 2.83 42.89
N ARG A 270 8.75 1.77 42.26
CA ARG A 270 10.15 1.65 41.81
C ARG A 270 10.37 2.13 40.38
N LEU A 271 9.31 2.55 39.68
CA LEU A 271 9.33 3.00 38.30
C LEU A 271 9.00 4.49 38.22
N ASP A 272 9.69 5.28 39.05
CA ASP A 272 9.45 6.72 39.11
C ASP A 272 9.75 7.38 37.75
N GLY A 273 8.83 8.21 37.28
CA GLY A 273 8.89 8.85 35.95
C GLY A 273 8.68 7.93 34.73
N ALA A 274 8.47 6.62 34.90
CA ALA A 274 8.27 5.73 33.76
C ALA A 274 6.92 5.98 33.06
N PRO A 275 6.91 6.11 31.71
CA PRO A 275 5.66 6.32 30.99
C PRO A 275 4.78 5.08 31.06
N VAL A 276 3.45 5.29 31.03
CA VAL A 276 2.48 4.22 30.87
C VAL A 276 2.29 3.96 29.39
N LEU A 277 2.59 2.73 28.97
CA LEU A 277 2.57 2.27 27.59
C LEU A 277 1.35 1.39 27.34
N SER A 278 0.67 1.61 26.22
CA SER A 278 -0.44 0.77 25.76
C SER A 278 0.09 -0.44 24.99
N PRO A 279 -0.47 -1.65 25.15
CA PRO A 279 -0.08 -2.82 24.34
C PRO A 279 -0.36 -2.61 22.83
N ALA A 280 -1.28 -1.71 22.48
CA ALA A 280 -1.61 -1.41 21.09
C ALA A 280 -0.60 -0.45 20.42
N MET A 281 0.24 0.25 21.19
CA MET A 281 1.23 1.17 20.62
C MET A 281 2.37 0.42 19.95
N THR A 282 3.05 1.07 19.00
CA THR A 282 4.22 0.49 18.35
C THR A 282 5.44 0.51 19.27
N LEU A 283 6.39 -0.41 19.08
CA LEU A 283 7.65 -0.37 19.83
C LEU A 283 8.47 0.91 19.55
N ARG A 284 8.27 1.53 18.38
CA ARG A 284 8.90 2.82 18.05
C ARG A 284 8.33 3.95 18.89
N ASP A 285 7.01 4.02 19.03
CA ASP A 285 6.35 5.06 19.84
C ASP A 285 6.66 4.84 21.32
N ALA A 286 6.69 3.58 21.78
CA ALA A 286 7.12 3.24 23.14
C ALA A 286 8.55 3.69 23.42
N LEU A 287 9.47 3.44 22.50
CA LEU A 287 10.84 3.95 22.58
C LEU A 287 10.87 5.49 22.67
N SER A 288 10.06 6.18 21.87
CA SER A 288 9.98 7.64 21.89
C SER A 288 9.50 8.17 23.26
N GLU A 289 8.43 7.60 23.82
CA GLU A 289 7.91 7.99 25.14
C GLU A 289 8.93 7.76 26.26
N MET A 290 9.63 6.62 26.22
CA MET A 290 10.69 6.29 27.18
C MET A 290 11.85 7.29 27.11
N LEU A 291 12.27 7.67 25.89
CA LEU A 291 13.33 8.66 25.68
C LEU A 291 12.91 10.06 26.14
N VAL A 292 11.68 10.49 25.85
CA VAL A 292 11.15 11.81 26.28
C VAL A 292 11.01 11.89 27.79
N SER A 293 10.65 10.77 28.43
CA SER A 293 10.55 10.66 29.89
C SER A 293 11.92 10.40 30.54
N GLU A 294 13.01 10.37 29.77
CA GLU A 294 14.38 10.10 30.22
C GLU A 294 14.51 8.77 31.02
N THR A 295 13.67 7.79 30.70
CA THR A 295 13.61 6.50 31.39
C THR A 295 14.08 5.35 30.50
N GLN A 296 14.55 4.28 31.15
CA GLN A 296 14.98 3.05 30.47
C GLN A 296 13.89 1.97 30.48
N VAL A 297 12.76 2.24 31.14
CA VAL A 297 11.67 1.32 31.42
C VAL A 297 10.33 2.02 31.18
N GLY A 298 9.38 1.35 30.54
CA GLY A 298 7.99 1.78 30.45
C GLY A 298 7.04 0.74 31.07
N MET A 299 5.99 1.22 31.75
CA MET A 299 4.97 0.39 32.39
C MET A 299 3.89 0.01 31.37
N VAL A 300 3.75 -1.27 31.04
CA VAL A 300 2.74 -1.71 30.06
C VAL A 300 1.43 -1.99 30.75
N ARG A 301 0.38 -1.24 30.41
CA ARG A 301 -0.97 -1.40 30.95
C ARG A 301 -2.02 -1.52 29.87
N ASP A 302 -2.98 -2.43 30.07
CA ASP A 302 -4.19 -2.57 29.28
C ASP A 302 -5.39 -2.19 30.15
N GLY A 303 -5.83 -0.94 30.06
CA GLY A 303 -6.73 -0.34 31.04
C GLY A 303 -6.13 -0.38 32.44
N ASP A 304 -6.86 -0.98 33.39
CA ASP A 304 -6.39 -1.14 34.77
C ASP A 304 -5.42 -2.32 34.97
N ARG A 305 -5.28 -3.19 33.95
CA ARG A 305 -4.45 -4.38 34.05
C ARG A 305 -2.99 -4.05 33.78
N TYR A 306 -2.14 -4.29 34.76
CA TYR A 306 -0.69 -4.17 34.62
C TYR A 306 -0.11 -5.47 34.04
N LEU A 307 0.40 -5.39 32.81
CA LEU A 307 0.88 -6.55 32.05
C LEU A 307 2.36 -6.86 32.31
N GLY A 308 3.17 -5.83 32.55
CA GLY A 308 4.60 -5.98 32.76
C GLY A 308 5.37 -4.71 32.42
N VAL A 309 6.68 -4.84 32.26
CA VAL A 309 7.54 -3.72 31.88
C VAL A 309 8.25 -3.98 30.55
N LEU A 310 8.41 -2.91 29.78
CA LEU A 310 9.21 -2.89 28.56
C LEU A 310 10.52 -2.15 28.85
N THR A 311 11.65 -2.74 28.48
CA THR A 311 12.98 -2.15 28.69
C THR A 311 13.69 -1.85 27.38
N LEU A 312 14.63 -0.88 27.37
CA LEU A 312 15.45 -0.62 26.18
C LEU A 312 16.25 -1.86 25.75
N SER A 313 16.67 -2.69 26.70
CA SER A 313 17.32 -3.97 26.43
C SER A 313 16.41 -4.92 25.64
N HIS A 314 15.10 -4.95 25.91
CA HIS A 314 14.15 -5.77 25.15
C HIS A 314 13.98 -5.27 23.73
N ILE A 315 13.81 -3.96 23.57
CA ILE A 315 13.75 -3.31 22.25
C ILE A 315 15.02 -3.63 21.45
N GLY A 316 16.19 -3.54 22.09
CA GLY A 316 17.48 -3.92 21.49
C GLY A 316 17.59 -5.40 21.14
N ARG A 317 17.03 -6.31 21.96
CA ARG A 317 16.95 -7.74 21.64
C ARG A 317 16.11 -7.96 20.40
N VAL A 318 14.89 -7.42 20.33
CA VAL A 318 14.00 -7.53 19.16
C VAL A 318 14.71 -7.15 17.87
N LEU A 319 15.53 -6.09 17.89
CA LEU A 319 16.34 -5.68 16.75
C LEU A 319 17.42 -6.70 16.35
N ARG A 320 17.99 -7.44 17.31
CA ARG A 320 19.06 -8.43 17.12
C ARG A 320 18.59 -9.86 16.87
N THR A 321 17.39 -10.25 17.32
CA THR A 321 17.00 -11.68 17.41
C THR A 321 16.89 -12.39 16.05
N GLU A 322 16.93 -11.69 14.93
CA GLU A 322 16.85 -12.32 13.60
C GLU A 322 18.12 -12.23 12.77
N ASP A 323 19.08 -11.33 13.07
CA ASP A 323 20.40 -11.23 12.38
C ASP A 323 21.27 -12.51 12.48
N ARG A 324 20.79 -13.57 13.17
CA ARG A 324 21.44 -14.87 13.34
C ARG A 324 20.56 -16.00 12.77
N LYS A 325 20.41 -16.09 11.45
CA LYS A 325 20.17 -17.36 10.73
C LYS A 325 20.83 -17.33 9.37
#